data_AF-A0A1S3CVS9-F1
#
_entry.id   AF-A0A1S3CVS9-F1
#
_cell.length_a   1.000
_cell.length_b   1.000
_cell.length_c   1.000
_cell.angle_alpha   90.00
_cell.angle_beta   90.00
_cell.angle_gamma   90.00
#
_symmetry.space_group_name_H-M   'P 1'
#
loop_
_entity.id
_entity.type
_entity.pdbx_description
1 polymer ?
#
loop_
_entity_poly.entity_id
_entity_poly.type
_entity_poly.pdbx_seq_one_letter_code
_entity_poly.pdbx_strand_id
1 'polypeptide(L)'
;MYRGQPSQLIVNYDFGFRLLEATAGSMGREPKILWTYPFERLRMSSDDGVKLLWLDFGSEEGEMRLRMSSDDGVKLLWLDFGSEEGEMGEKSFLEELHAKIYR
;
A
#
# COMPACT_ATOMS: atom_id res chain seq x y z
N MET A 1 -3.67 -0.21 10.36
CA MET A 1 -2.70 0.18 11.40
C MET A 1 -1.31 -0.33 11.08
N TYR A 2 -0.29 0.49 11.36
CA TYR A 2 1.13 0.13 11.31
C TYR A 2 1.79 0.50 12.64
N ARG A 3 2.53 -0.42 13.26
CA ARG A 3 3.16 -0.23 14.59
C ARG A 3 2.21 0.36 15.65
N GLY A 4 0.95 -0.05 15.63
CA GLY A 4 -0.09 0.41 16.56
C GLY A 4 -0.74 1.76 16.24
N GLN A 5 -0.36 2.42 15.14
CA GLN A 5 -0.93 3.70 14.71
C GLN A 5 -1.90 3.54 13.53
N PRO A 6 -3.00 4.33 13.47
CA PRO A 6 -3.81 4.46 12.26
C PRO A 6 -2.95 4.87 11.06
N SER A 7 -3.09 4.16 9.95
CA SER A 7 -2.26 4.38 8.76
C SER A 7 -3.00 3.94 7.50
N GLN A 8 -2.67 4.59 6.39
CA GLN A 8 -3.26 4.34 5.08
C GLN A 8 -2.16 3.92 4.10
N LEU A 9 -2.35 2.78 3.45
CA LEU A 9 -1.47 2.30 2.39
C LEU A 9 -2.05 2.73 1.05
N ILE A 10 -1.27 3.51 0.31
CA ILE A 10 -1.54 3.88 -1.07
C ILE A 10 -0.66 3.03 -1.95
N VAL A 11 -1.24 2.54 -3.03
CA VAL A 11 -0.53 1.80 -4.07
C VAL A 11 -0.83 2.49 -5.39
N ASN A 12 0.20 2.96 -6.07
CA ASN A 12 0.11 3.71 -7.32
C ASN A 12 1.22 3.27 -8.25
N TYR A 13 0.93 3.24 -9.54
CA TYR A 13 1.84 2.74 -10.56
C TYR A 13 3.19 3.48 -10.60
N ASP A 14 3.18 4.81 -10.58
CA ASP A 14 4.38 5.63 -10.77
C ASP A 14 5.31 5.62 -9.56
N PHE A 15 4.74 5.62 -8.34
CA PHE A 15 5.53 5.77 -7.10
C PHE A 15 5.46 4.54 -6.17
N GLY A 16 4.81 3.47 -6.59
CA GLY A 16 4.71 2.20 -5.87
C GLY A 16 3.85 2.27 -4.61
N PHE A 17 4.41 1.74 -3.52
CA PHE A 17 3.77 1.64 -2.21
C PHE A 17 4.14 2.83 -1.35
N ARG A 18 3.14 3.47 -0.74
CA ARG A 18 3.34 4.57 0.20
C ARG A 18 2.44 4.38 1.41
N LEU A 19 3.02 4.39 2.60
CA LEU A 19 2.24 4.39 3.83
C LEU A 19 2.19 5.80 4.42
N LEU A 20 0.98 6.25 4.71
CA LEU A 20 0.67 7.52 5.33
C LEU A 20 0.15 7.32 6.75
N GLU A 21 0.44 8.25 7.64
CA GLU A 21 -0.31 8.40 8.89
C GLU A 21 -1.77 8.76 8.56
N ALA A 22 -2.74 8.04 9.14
CA ALA A 22 -4.14 8.34 8.88
C ALA A 22 -4.55 9.61 9.65
N THR A 23 -5.02 10.62 8.92
CA THR A 23 -5.44 11.91 9.47
C THR A 23 -6.89 11.85 9.98
N ALA A 24 -7.17 11.00 10.96
CA ALA A 24 -8.47 11.02 11.63
C ALA A 24 -8.60 12.33 12.45
N GLY A 25 -9.33 13.31 11.91
CA GLY A 25 -9.72 14.54 12.63
C GLY A 25 -8.80 15.76 12.50
N SER A 26 -7.69 15.68 11.77
CA SER A 26 -6.85 16.87 11.51
C SER A 26 -7.32 17.60 10.25
N MET A 27 -8.39 18.39 10.36
CA MET A 27 -8.77 19.30 9.28
C MET A 27 -7.60 20.24 8.97
N GLY A 28 -7.05 20.14 7.75
CA GLY A 28 -6.02 21.05 7.24
C GLY A 28 -4.56 20.60 7.37
N ARG A 29 -4.27 19.39 7.88
CA ARG A 29 -2.89 18.85 7.89
C ARG A 29 -2.71 17.80 6.80
N GLU A 30 -1.69 17.96 5.97
CA GLU A 30 -1.29 16.91 5.03
C GLU A 30 -0.87 15.63 5.77
N PRO A 31 -1.25 14.43 5.28
CA PRO A 31 -0.85 13.17 5.89
C PRO A 31 0.67 13.01 5.86
N LYS A 32 1.28 12.63 6.98
CA LYS A 32 2.72 12.35 7.04
C LYS A 32 3.04 11.05 6.30
N ILE A 33 4.01 11.09 5.39
CA ILE A 33 4.58 9.87 4.78
C ILE A 33 5.42 9.14 5.84
N LEU A 34 5.07 7.88 6.11
CA LEU A 34 5.81 7.00 7.01
C LEU A 34 6.93 6.26 6.27
N TRP A 35 6.64 5.77 5.06
CA TRP A 35 7.63 5.18 4.16
C TRP A 35 7.10 5.13 2.73
N THR A 36 8.02 4.92 1.78
CA THR A 36 7.72 4.74 0.35
C THR A 36 8.66 3.69 -0.24
N TYR A 37 8.14 2.81 -1.09
CA TYR A 37 8.91 1.83 -1.86
C TYR A 37 8.38 1.72 -3.28
N PRO A 38 9.24 1.70 -4.30
CA PRO A 38 8.83 1.43 -5.67
C PRO A 38 8.33 -0.01 -5.82
N PHE A 39 7.55 -0.26 -6.88
CA PHE A 39 6.89 -1.54 -7.12
C PHE A 39 7.84 -2.73 -7.22
N GLU A 40 8.96 -2.51 -7.89
CA GLU A 40 9.97 -3.53 -8.22
C GLU A 40 10.73 -4.00 -6.97
N ARG A 41 10.63 -3.25 -5.86
CA ARG A 41 11.27 -3.64 -4.60
C ARG A 41 10.47 -4.66 -3.81
N LEU A 42 9.18 -4.86 -4.09
CA LEU A 42 8.38 -5.87 -3.38
C LEU A 42 8.90 -7.27 -3.71
N ARG A 43 9.55 -7.92 -2.73
CA ARG A 43 10.14 -9.26 -2.86
C ARG A 43 9.15 -10.35 -2.47
N MET A 44 8.42 -10.12 -1.40
CA MET A 44 7.42 -11.04 -0.87
C MET A 44 6.24 -10.25 -0.33
N SER A 45 5.06 -10.79 -0.53
CA SER A 45 3.87 -10.39 0.21
C SER A 45 3.03 -11.61 0.55
N SER A 46 2.21 -11.46 1.57
CA SER A 46 1.27 -12.48 2.02
C SER A 46 0.16 -11.82 2.82
N ASP A 47 -0.98 -12.48 2.95
CA ASP A 47 -2.08 -12.06 3.82
C ASP A 47 -2.68 -13.26 4.56
N ASP A 48 -3.42 -13.02 5.65
CA ASP A 48 -4.03 -14.08 6.45
C ASP A 48 -5.48 -14.39 6.01
N GLY A 49 -5.93 -13.82 4.90
CA GLY A 49 -7.30 -13.88 4.41
C GLY A 49 -8.31 -13.09 5.23
N VAL A 50 -7.87 -12.37 6.27
CA VAL A 50 -8.78 -11.72 7.23
C VAL A 50 -8.44 -10.26 7.46
N LYS A 51 -7.22 -9.95 7.94
CA LYS A 51 -6.86 -8.63 8.46
C LYS A 51 -5.37 -8.33 8.54
N LEU A 52 -4.49 -9.25 8.20
CA LEU A 52 -3.05 -9.02 8.22
C LEU A 52 -2.50 -9.05 6.81
N LEU A 53 -1.63 -8.10 6.52
CA LEU A 53 -0.88 -8.00 5.29
C LEU A 53 0.61 -7.90 5.65
N TRP A 54 1.41 -8.74 5.02
CA TRP A 54 2.86 -8.77 5.12
C TRP A 54 3.48 -8.29 3.82
N LEU A 55 4.44 -7.37 3.90
CA LEU A 55 5.18 -6.84 2.75
C LEU A 55 6.68 -6.85 3.07
N ASP A 56 7.48 -7.49 2.24
CA ASP A 56 8.95 -7.44 2.31
C ASP A 56 9.51 -6.72 1.09
N PHE A 57 10.20 -5.62 1.34
CA PHE A 57 10.87 -4.80 0.32
C PHE A 57 12.40 -5.00 0.28
N GLY A 58 12.93 -5.93 1.09
CA GLY A 58 14.36 -6.17 1.25
C GLY A 58 15.11 -5.04 1.96
N SER A 59 14.43 -4.29 2.82
CA SER A 59 15.04 -3.22 3.62
C SER A 59 15.68 -3.79 4.89
N GLU A 60 16.50 -2.98 5.58
CA GLU A 60 17.06 -3.37 6.89
C GLU A 60 15.98 -3.59 7.96
N GLU A 61 14.79 -2.98 7.80
CA GLU A 61 13.66 -3.19 8.70
C GLU A 61 13.00 -4.57 8.53
N GLY A 62 13.33 -5.29 7.44
CA GLY A 62 12.76 -6.58 7.11
C GLY A 62 11.28 -6.52 6.71
N GLU A 63 10.55 -7.59 7.05
CA GLU A 63 9.14 -7.75 6.74
C GLU A 63 8.25 -6.74 7.51
N MET A 64 7.45 -5.99 6.76
CA MET A 64 6.48 -5.04 7.29
C MET A 64 5.13 -5.72 7.54
N ARG A 65 4.60 -5.53 8.74
CA ARG A 65 3.29 -6.05 9.17
C ARG A 65 2.26 -4.95 9.27
N LEU A 66 1.20 -5.08 8.48
CA LEU A 66 0.08 -4.15 8.41
C LEU A 66 -1.20 -4.84 8.87
N ARG A 67 -1.98 -4.15 9.71
CA ARG A 67 -3.32 -4.61 10.08
C ARG A 67 -4.37 -3.85 9.29
N MET A 68 -5.13 -4.57 8.47
CA MET A 68 -6.36 -4.15 7.83
C MET A 68 -7.51 -4.24 8.85
N SER A 69 -8.41 -3.28 8.87
CA SER A 69 -9.65 -3.35 9.66
C SER A 69 -10.75 -2.71 8.85
N SER A 70 -11.91 -3.34 8.82
CA SER A 70 -13.06 -2.88 8.04
C SER A 70 -13.61 -1.55 8.55
N ASP A 71 -13.49 -1.27 9.86
CA ASP A 71 -14.08 -0.06 10.45
C ASP A 71 -13.15 1.18 10.44
N ASP A 72 -11.83 1.02 10.60
CA ASP A 72 -10.86 2.16 10.64
C ASP A 72 -9.48 1.83 10.01
N GLY A 73 -9.41 0.78 9.20
CA GLY A 73 -8.14 0.17 8.78
C GLY A 73 -7.58 0.67 7.47
N VAL A 74 -6.41 0.13 7.13
CA VAL A 74 -5.66 0.42 5.90
C VAL A 74 -6.61 0.39 4.71
N LYS A 75 -7.01 1.57 4.24
CA LYS A 75 -7.79 1.72 3.01
C LYS A 75 -6.79 1.66 1.86
N LEU A 76 -6.76 0.54 1.16
CA LEU A 76 -6.08 0.47 -0.13
C LEU A 76 -6.83 1.43 -1.07
N LEU A 77 -6.23 2.59 -1.30
CA LEU A 77 -6.68 3.50 -2.34
C LEU A 77 -5.87 3.22 -3.59
N TRP A 78 -6.57 2.77 -4.63
CA TRP A 78 -6.10 2.81 -6.00
C TRP A 78 -6.27 4.24 -6.48
N LEU A 79 -5.16 4.94 -6.71
CA LEU A 79 -5.17 6.24 -7.38
C LEU A 79 -4.60 6.03 -8.77
N ASP A 80 -5.49 5.89 -9.75
CA ASP A 80 -5.19 5.87 -11.16
C ASP A 80 -5.05 7.32 -11.66
N PHE A 81 -3.87 7.66 -12.18
CA PHE A 81 -3.62 8.92 -12.85
C PHE A 81 -2.80 8.65 -14.10
N GLY A 82 -3.47 8.58 -15.24
CA GLY A 82 -2.84 8.75 -16.55
C GLY A 82 -3.06 7.57 -17.46
N SER A 83 -3.90 7.80 -18.46
CA SER A 83 -3.87 7.11 -19.74
C SER A 83 -3.14 8.03 -20.74
N GLU A 84 -1.82 7.98 -20.84
CA GLU A 84 -1.07 8.44 -22.01
C GLU A 84 -0.12 7.33 -22.52
N GLU A 85 -0.65 6.56 -23.49
CA GLU A 85 0.04 5.79 -24.54
C GLU A 85 1.47 5.30 -24.23
N GLY A 86 1.62 4.58 -23.12
CA GLY A 86 2.79 3.75 -22.83
C GLY A 86 2.52 2.67 -21.79
N GLU A 87 1.27 2.52 -21.38
CA GLU A 87 0.95 2.13 -20.02
C GLU A 87 0.31 0.74 -19.92
N MET A 88 0.73 0.01 -18.90
CA MET A 88 -0.01 -1.12 -18.39
C MET A 88 -1.42 -0.66 -17.99
N GLY A 89 -2.43 -1.06 -18.75
CA GLY A 89 -3.81 -0.67 -18.47
C GLY A 89 -4.28 -1.11 -17.08
N GLU A 90 -5.25 -0.38 -16.52
CA GLU A 90 -5.82 -0.59 -15.16
C GLU A 90 -6.05 -2.07 -14.82
N LYS A 91 -6.61 -2.84 -15.76
CA LYS A 91 -6.85 -4.28 -15.57
C LYS A 91 -5.55 -5.07 -15.37
N SER A 92 -4.54 -4.82 -16.19
CA SER A 92 -3.23 -5.49 -16.10
C SER A 92 -2.52 -5.12 -14.81
N PHE A 93 -2.65 -3.87 -14.37
CA PHE A 93 -2.13 -3.41 -13.09
C PHE A 93 -2.79 -4.13 -11.91
N LEU A 94 -4.13 -4.25 -11.92
CA LEU A 94 -4.87 -4.97 -10.90
C LEU A 94 -4.50 -6.46 -10.87
N GLU A 95 -4.31 -7.09 -12.02
CA GLU A 95 -3.87 -8.48 -12.12
C GLU A 95 -2.45 -8.68 -11.58
N GLU A 96 -1.49 -7.84 -11.97
CA GLU A 96 -0.11 -7.90 -11.46
C GLU A 96 -0.07 -7.70 -9.95
N LEU A 97 -0.82 -6.72 -9.47
CA LEU A 97 -0.86 -6.43 -8.06
C LEU A 97 -1.53 -7.54 -7.26
N HIS A 98 -2.64 -8.08 -7.75
CA HIS A 98 -3.31 -9.20 -7.09
C HIS A 98 -2.37 -10.40 -7.01
N ALA A 99 -1.64 -10.69 -8.09
CA ALA A 99 -0.65 -11.76 -8.14
C ALA A 99 0.56 -11.53 -7.22
N LYS A 100 0.89 -10.27 -6.90
CA LYS A 100 1.95 -9.95 -5.94
C LYS A 100 1.42 -10.05 -4.51
N ILE A 101 0.32 -9.37 -4.19
CA ILE A 101 -0.19 -9.21 -2.81
C ILE A 101 -0.77 -10.53 -2.26
N TYR A 102 -1.57 -11.25 -3.04
CA TYR A 102 -2.38 -12.39 -2.56
C TYR A 102 -1.79 -13.74 -2.97
N ARG A 103 -0.46 -13.86 -2.96
CA ARG A 103 0.25 -15.08 -3.37
C ARG A 103 0.64 -15.98 -2.20
#